data_AF-A0A5A5T8I3-F1
#
_entry.id   AF-A0A5A5T8I3-F1
#
_cell.length_a   1.000
_cell.length_b   1.000
_cell.length_c   1.000
_cell.angle_alpha   90.00
_cell.angle_beta   90.00
_cell.angle_gamma   90.00
#
_symmetry.space_group_name_H-M   'P 1'
#
loop_
_entity.id
_entity.type
_entity.pdbx_description
1 polymer ?
#
loop_
_entity_poly.entity_id
_entity_poly.type
_entity_poly.pdbx_seq_one_letter_code
_entity_poly.pdbx_strand_id
1 'polypeptide(L)'
;MTASLRATVVGLNEYSDRRTKDAWLKFARADAEAIGQLLASSSAFQVERVDVLLDGQANEFAVQESLNSTFFSRRQMSNTVALFYFAGHGTPHPLDDRILLCCHDVDPANPNHGGIRLNDIYDLLHRSGADCNIAIIDACFSGDIINVQDMKRVYHISPVEQAKKAIETLQGREDKTIAIFAACRSSEEARETKERGHGIYTDEILQGWRDGLAGDEQGVVSLLGLAHYLSQRFARDRQVPQFTIRGAGQIELQRGQPRSSEAVKEKIEPLKPGTKLTNVYGEIHLPTFIPQQAAHISRQQLIIGSVALLVALLLCSIATATVPVLGGFFFGAFALWGIIAPILLIAVTRWSIPVFVVQLALLGGYGFDHFQWRIPVMNPALAFLASFEPIYWLLLLLETAMIVFMAFYLSTR
;
A
#
# COMPACT_ATOMS: atom_id res chain seq x y z
N MET A 1 18.09 28.80 13.32
CA MET A 1 19.01 28.48 12.21
C MET A 1 18.16 28.02 11.05
N THR A 2 18.42 28.48 9.82
CA THR A 2 17.70 28.01 8.63
C THR A 2 17.96 26.52 8.43
N ALA A 3 16.93 25.73 8.15
CA ALA A 3 17.08 24.29 7.96
C ALA A 3 17.78 23.98 6.62
N SER A 4 18.62 22.94 6.60
CA SER A 4 19.20 22.44 5.36
C SER A 4 18.16 21.67 4.55
N LEU A 5 18.21 21.73 3.21
CA LEU A 5 17.34 20.98 2.32
C LEU A 5 18.13 19.97 1.49
N ARG A 6 17.65 18.73 1.52
CA ARG A 6 18.10 17.63 0.64
C ARG A 6 16.87 17.06 -0.05
N ALA A 7 16.93 16.90 -1.37
CA ALA A 7 15.78 16.41 -2.12
C ALA A 7 16.16 15.44 -3.25
N THR A 8 15.29 14.46 -3.46
CA THR A 8 15.23 13.61 -4.65
C THR A 8 13.93 13.91 -5.38
N VAL A 9 14.01 14.32 -6.63
CA VAL A 9 12.89 14.74 -7.46
C VAL A 9 12.89 13.89 -8.73
N VAL A 10 11.81 13.15 -8.96
CA VAL A 10 11.71 12.17 -10.05
C VAL A 10 10.51 12.48 -10.93
N GLY A 11 10.71 12.49 -12.25
CA GLY A 11 9.65 12.71 -13.23
C GLY A 11 9.82 11.82 -14.45
N LEU A 12 8.81 11.01 -14.78
CA LEU A 12 8.87 10.09 -15.92
C LEU A 12 7.69 10.28 -16.86
N ASN A 13 7.97 10.76 -18.06
CA ASN A 13 7.05 10.68 -19.18
C ASN A 13 7.19 9.32 -19.90
N GLU A 14 8.43 8.87 -20.05
CA GLU A 14 8.78 7.72 -20.89
C GLU A 14 9.40 6.57 -20.08
N TYR A 15 9.05 5.35 -20.49
CA TYR A 15 9.57 4.10 -19.95
C TYR A 15 10.26 3.31 -21.06
N SER A 16 11.36 2.63 -20.72
CA SER A 16 12.22 1.91 -21.66
C SER A 16 11.53 0.75 -22.38
N ASP A 17 10.60 0.06 -21.70
CA ASP A 17 9.91 -1.08 -22.28
C ASP A 17 8.86 -0.64 -23.30
N ARG A 18 8.97 -1.16 -24.52
CA ARG A 18 8.08 -0.80 -25.64
C ARG A 18 6.60 -1.11 -25.38
N ARG A 19 6.28 -2.03 -24.46
CA ARG A 19 4.90 -2.38 -24.08
C ARG A 19 4.19 -1.24 -23.35
N THR A 20 4.94 -0.27 -22.82
CA THR A 20 4.41 0.87 -22.04
C THR A 20 4.08 2.09 -22.89
N LYS A 21 4.36 2.06 -24.21
CA LYS A 21 4.26 3.24 -25.08
C LYS A 21 2.90 3.93 -25.05
N ASP A 22 1.83 3.15 -24.93
CA ASP A 22 0.46 3.67 -24.89
C ASP A 22 0.11 4.32 -23.54
N ALA A 23 0.94 4.10 -22.52
CA ALA A 23 0.80 4.66 -21.17
C ALA A 23 1.79 5.81 -20.90
N TRP A 24 2.52 6.31 -21.90
CA TRP A 24 3.42 7.45 -21.69
C TRP A 24 2.68 8.71 -21.25
N LEU A 25 3.27 9.39 -20.27
CA LEU A 25 2.76 10.65 -19.74
C LEU A 25 3.32 11.83 -20.52
N LYS A 26 2.71 13.00 -20.35
CA LYS A 26 3.11 14.21 -21.09
C LYS A 26 3.82 15.22 -20.21
N PHE A 27 3.50 15.26 -18.92
CA PHE A 27 3.87 16.38 -18.07
C PHE A 27 4.61 16.00 -16.78
N ALA A 28 4.62 14.73 -16.37
CA ALA A 28 5.40 14.25 -15.22
C ALA A 28 6.88 14.70 -15.23
N ARG A 29 7.53 14.75 -16.40
CA ARG A 29 8.88 15.34 -16.53
C ARG A 29 8.89 16.84 -16.21
N ALA A 30 7.99 17.61 -16.81
CA ALA A 30 7.90 19.06 -16.62
C ALA A 30 7.53 19.41 -15.16
N ASP A 31 6.71 18.58 -14.53
CA ASP A 31 6.34 18.64 -13.13
C ASP A 31 7.57 18.51 -12.22
N ALA A 32 8.40 17.48 -12.44
CA ALA A 32 9.65 17.29 -11.71
C ALA A 32 10.66 18.41 -11.95
N GLU A 33 10.78 18.92 -13.18
CA GLU A 33 11.63 20.08 -13.49
C GLU A 33 11.20 21.32 -12.70
N ALA A 34 9.90 21.62 -12.67
CA ALA A 34 9.35 22.78 -11.96
C ALA A 34 9.52 22.67 -10.44
N ILE A 35 9.27 21.48 -9.86
CA ILE A 35 9.49 21.24 -8.43
C ILE A 35 10.97 21.28 -8.08
N GLY A 36 11.84 20.70 -8.92
CA GLY A 36 13.29 20.79 -8.74
C GLY A 36 13.78 22.24 -8.71
N GLN A 37 13.27 23.08 -9.63
CA GLN A 37 13.60 24.50 -9.67
C GLN A 37 13.06 25.26 -8.44
N LEU A 38 11.82 24.97 -8.01
CA LEU A 38 11.24 25.54 -6.79
C LEU A 38 12.12 25.25 -5.57
N LEU A 39 12.55 24.00 -5.40
CA LEU A 39 13.38 23.59 -4.27
C LEU A 39 14.79 24.19 -4.33
N ALA A 40 15.42 24.19 -5.52
CA ALA A 40 16.75 24.75 -5.71
C ALA A 40 16.81 26.27 -5.50
N SER A 41 15.69 26.96 -5.75
CA SER A 41 15.56 28.42 -5.58
C SER A 41 14.96 28.82 -4.22
N SER A 42 14.80 27.88 -3.29
CA SER A 42 14.14 28.13 -2.01
C SER A 42 14.86 29.20 -1.19
N SER A 43 14.10 30.18 -0.71
CA SER A 43 14.57 31.18 0.25
C SER A 43 14.37 30.75 1.71
N ALA A 44 13.58 29.70 1.95
CA ALA A 44 13.25 29.19 3.28
C ALA A 44 14.28 28.18 3.81
N PHE A 45 15.06 27.58 2.93
CA PHE A 45 16.03 26.53 3.27
C PHE A 45 17.43 26.86 2.76
N GLN A 46 18.44 26.33 3.46
CA GLN A 46 19.79 26.24 2.91
C GLN A 46 19.87 25.00 2.03
N VAL A 47 19.85 25.19 0.70
CA VAL A 47 19.87 24.07 -0.25
C VAL A 47 21.23 23.37 -0.22
N GLU A 48 21.26 22.13 0.27
CA GLU A 48 22.45 21.28 0.29
C GLU A 48 22.52 20.42 -0.98
N ARG A 49 21.39 19.82 -1.37
CA ARG A 49 21.29 18.94 -2.54
C ARG A 49 19.86 18.91 -3.08
N VAL A 50 19.72 18.97 -4.40
CA VAL A 50 18.47 18.66 -5.11
C VAL A 50 18.86 17.82 -6.32
N ASP A 51 18.64 16.51 -6.24
CA ASP A 51 18.87 15.60 -7.35
C ASP A 51 17.57 15.50 -8.17
N VAL A 52 17.63 15.84 -9.45
CA VAL A 52 16.48 15.76 -10.38
C VAL A 52 16.75 14.65 -11.39
N LEU A 53 15.94 13.59 -11.36
CA LEU A 53 16.05 12.41 -12.21
C LEU A 53 14.87 12.37 -13.18
N LEU A 54 15.16 12.44 -14.47
CA LEU A 54 14.14 12.58 -15.52
C LEU A 54 14.24 11.45 -16.55
N ASP A 55 13.09 10.87 -16.91
CA ASP A 55 12.95 9.84 -17.95
C ASP A 55 14.06 8.77 -17.85
N GLY A 56 14.89 8.62 -18.89
CA GLY A 56 15.99 7.65 -18.94
C GLY A 56 16.99 7.68 -17.79
N GLN A 57 17.11 8.80 -17.08
CA GLN A 57 17.98 8.94 -15.91
C GLN A 57 17.36 8.33 -14.65
N ALA A 58 16.03 8.26 -14.58
CA ALA A 58 15.27 7.75 -13.45
C ALA A 58 15.08 6.22 -13.52
N ASN A 59 16.17 5.47 -13.71
CA ASN A 59 16.15 4.01 -13.52
C ASN A 59 16.16 3.65 -12.02
N GLU A 60 15.74 2.42 -11.68
CA GLU A 60 15.60 1.97 -10.29
C GLU A 60 16.87 2.21 -9.47
N PHE A 61 18.04 1.87 -10.03
CA PHE A 61 19.32 2.04 -9.33
C PHE A 61 19.60 3.51 -9.01
N ALA A 62 19.45 4.41 -10.00
CA ALA A 62 19.71 5.84 -9.82
C ALA A 62 18.75 6.48 -8.81
N VAL A 63 17.47 6.09 -8.85
CA VAL A 63 16.47 6.60 -7.89
C VAL A 63 16.75 6.08 -6.49
N GLN A 64 17.07 4.79 -6.32
CA GLN A 64 17.46 4.22 -5.02
C GLN A 64 18.71 4.89 -4.44
N GLU A 65 19.73 5.13 -5.26
CA GLU A 65 20.95 5.80 -4.82
C GLU A 65 20.68 7.25 -4.40
N SER A 66 19.86 7.99 -5.16
CA SER A 66 19.49 9.35 -4.78
C SER A 66 18.67 9.38 -3.49
N LEU A 67 17.68 8.47 -3.32
CA LEU A 67 16.90 8.33 -2.09
C LEU A 67 17.79 8.04 -0.88
N ASN A 68 18.72 7.09 -1.02
CA ASN A 68 19.70 6.80 0.03
C ASN A 68 20.53 8.04 0.35
N SER A 69 20.98 8.77 -0.67
CA SER A 69 21.74 10.00 -0.45
C SER A 69 20.92 11.06 0.30
N THR A 70 19.62 11.20 0.01
CA THR A 70 18.72 12.20 0.58
C THR A 70 18.32 11.88 2.03
N PHE A 71 17.90 10.64 2.29
CA PHE A 71 17.33 10.23 3.57
C PHE A 71 18.32 9.55 4.52
N PHE A 72 19.38 8.93 4.00
CA PHE A 72 20.37 8.24 4.81
C PHE A 72 21.65 9.07 4.94
N SER A 73 22.12 9.26 6.16
CA SER A 73 23.42 9.87 6.44
C SER A 73 24.06 9.20 7.65
N ARG A 74 25.39 9.01 7.59
CA ARG A 74 26.19 8.47 8.70
C ARG A 74 26.31 9.43 9.89
N ARG A 75 25.88 10.69 9.73
CA ARG A 75 25.82 11.71 10.80
C ARG A 75 24.37 12.10 11.05
N GLN A 76 24.07 12.49 12.28
CA GLN A 76 22.76 13.06 12.63
C GLN A 76 22.51 14.31 11.77
N MET A 77 21.38 14.35 11.05
CA MET A 77 21.00 15.44 10.17
C MET A 77 20.08 16.42 10.90
N SER A 78 20.59 16.96 12.01
CA SER A 78 19.86 17.96 12.79
C SER A 78 19.55 19.19 11.93
N ASN A 79 18.38 19.78 12.16
CA ASN A 79 17.84 20.92 11.43
C ASN A 79 17.82 20.71 9.91
N THR A 80 17.45 19.52 9.45
CA THR A 80 17.40 19.17 8.02
C THR A 80 16.00 18.75 7.57
N VAL A 81 15.61 19.20 6.39
CA VAL A 81 14.45 18.76 5.63
C VAL A 81 14.92 17.82 4.52
N ALA A 82 14.44 16.58 4.54
CA ALA A 82 14.63 15.61 3.47
C ALA A 82 13.32 15.44 2.69
N LEU A 83 13.35 15.63 1.37
CA LEU A 83 12.16 15.65 0.53
C LEU A 83 12.27 14.65 -0.63
N PHE A 84 11.22 13.88 -0.84
CA PHE A 84 11.03 13.07 -2.03
C PHE A 84 9.85 13.59 -2.83
N TYR A 85 10.05 13.83 -4.11
CA TYR A 85 8.99 14.13 -5.06
C TYR A 85 9.01 13.10 -6.19
N PHE A 86 7.85 12.57 -6.54
CA PHE A 86 7.69 11.64 -7.65
C PHE A 86 6.48 12.00 -8.50
N ALA A 87 6.69 12.16 -9.81
CA ALA A 87 5.65 12.23 -10.82
C ALA A 87 5.82 11.10 -11.84
N GLY A 88 4.78 10.31 -12.04
CA GLY A 88 4.82 9.15 -12.92
C GLY A 88 3.70 8.16 -12.64
N HIS A 89 3.85 6.93 -13.13
CA HIS A 89 2.92 5.86 -12.82
C HIS A 89 3.26 5.12 -11.54
N GLY A 90 2.22 4.72 -10.83
CA GLY A 90 2.27 3.69 -9.81
C GLY A 90 1.44 2.48 -10.23
N THR A 91 1.78 1.32 -9.69
CA THR A 91 1.06 0.09 -9.97
C THR A 91 0.94 -0.80 -8.73
N PRO A 92 -0.20 -1.49 -8.53
CA PRO A 92 -0.27 -2.54 -7.53
C PRO A 92 0.67 -3.69 -7.88
N HIS A 93 1.23 -4.30 -6.85
CA HIS A 93 2.05 -5.49 -6.94
C HIS A 93 1.17 -6.71 -7.26
N PRO A 94 1.57 -7.58 -8.20
CA PRO A 94 0.72 -8.70 -8.62
C PRO A 94 0.37 -9.72 -7.52
N LEU A 95 1.17 -9.80 -6.45
CA LEU A 95 1.05 -10.87 -5.44
C LEU A 95 0.66 -10.40 -4.03
N ASP A 96 0.77 -9.11 -3.69
CA ASP A 96 0.57 -8.66 -2.30
C ASP A 96 -0.05 -7.26 -2.12
N ASP A 97 -0.76 -6.74 -3.13
CA ASP A 97 -1.53 -5.48 -3.11
C ASP A 97 -0.74 -4.21 -2.73
N ARG A 98 0.59 -4.31 -2.56
CA ARG A 98 1.46 -3.15 -2.29
C ARG A 98 1.60 -2.30 -3.53
N ILE A 99 1.80 -1.01 -3.36
CA ILE A 99 2.01 -0.09 -4.48
C ILE A 99 3.50 0.03 -4.79
N LEU A 100 3.83 -0.03 -6.08
CA LEU A 100 5.15 0.30 -6.62
C LEU A 100 5.08 1.59 -7.43
N LEU A 101 6.12 2.41 -7.35
CA LEU A 101 6.37 3.55 -8.23
C LEU A 101 7.25 3.07 -9.38
N CYS A 102 6.80 3.25 -10.61
CA CYS A 102 7.48 2.74 -11.80
C CYS A 102 8.65 3.65 -12.18
N CYS A 103 9.87 3.10 -12.19
CA CYS A 103 11.06 3.74 -12.74
C CYS A 103 11.16 3.49 -14.25
N HIS A 104 12.12 4.13 -14.92
CA HIS A 104 12.25 4.08 -16.38
C HIS A 104 12.44 2.66 -16.93
N ASP A 105 13.11 1.81 -16.17
CA ASP A 105 13.44 0.42 -16.49
C ASP A 105 12.42 -0.59 -15.94
N VAL A 106 11.21 -0.13 -15.56
CA VAL A 106 10.14 -1.03 -15.11
C VAL A 106 9.84 -2.11 -16.14
N ASP A 107 9.78 -3.36 -15.69
CA ASP A 107 9.24 -4.47 -16.48
C ASP A 107 7.73 -4.59 -16.20
N PRO A 108 6.85 -4.31 -17.18
CA PRO A 108 5.41 -4.45 -17.01
C PRO A 108 4.96 -5.87 -16.66
N ALA A 109 5.72 -6.92 -17.01
CA ALA A 109 5.39 -8.30 -16.62
C ALA A 109 5.84 -8.64 -15.20
N ASN A 110 6.84 -7.94 -14.67
CA ASN A 110 7.32 -8.11 -13.31
C ASN A 110 7.77 -6.76 -12.72
N PRO A 111 6.82 -5.95 -12.21
CA PRO A 111 7.11 -4.60 -11.72
C PRO A 111 8.11 -4.52 -10.56
N ASN A 112 8.50 -5.65 -9.95
CA ASN A 112 9.60 -5.68 -8.98
C ASN A 112 10.95 -5.32 -9.61
N HIS A 113 11.09 -5.47 -10.93
CA HIS A 113 12.24 -4.99 -11.68
C HIS A 113 11.89 -3.60 -12.20
N GLY A 114 12.66 -2.59 -11.81
CA GLY A 114 12.41 -1.22 -12.20
C GLY A 114 11.26 -0.54 -11.43
N GLY A 115 10.84 -1.09 -10.28
CA GLY A 115 9.76 -0.52 -9.46
C GLY A 115 10.18 -0.33 -8.00
N ILE A 116 9.88 0.83 -7.43
CA ILE A 116 10.19 1.14 -6.02
C ILE A 116 8.94 0.98 -5.18
N ARG A 117 9.00 0.08 -4.20
CA ARG A 117 7.87 -0.14 -3.28
C ARG A 117 7.63 1.12 -2.44
N LEU A 118 6.38 1.56 -2.41
CA LEU A 118 5.98 2.75 -1.66
C LEU A 118 6.20 2.57 -0.14
N ASN A 119 6.07 1.34 0.38
CA ASN A 119 6.40 1.02 1.77
C ASN A 119 7.89 1.22 2.08
N ASP A 120 8.79 0.95 1.14
CA ASP A 120 10.23 1.16 1.34
C ASP A 120 10.52 2.66 1.47
N ILE A 121 9.79 3.52 0.74
CA ILE A 121 9.85 4.97 0.92
C ILE A 121 9.38 5.36 2.32
N TYR A 122 8.27 4.81 2.81
CA TYR A 122 7.77 5.12 4.15
C TYR A 122 8.75 4.69 5.25
N ASP A 123 9.39 3.53 5.09
CA ASP A 123 10.46 3.07 5.99
C ASP A 123 11.67 4.00 5.94
N LEU A 124 12.05 4.51 4.76
CA LEU A 124 13.12 5.51 4.61
C LEU A 124 12.77 6.81 5.33
N LEU A 125 11.56 7.37 5.12
CA LEU A 125 11.11 8.57 5.83
C LEU A 125 11.19 8.39 7.35
N HIS A 126 10.81 7.20 7.85
CA HIS A 126 10.85 6.90 9.27
C HIS A 126 12.27 6.76 9.82
N ARG A 127 13.15 6.03 9.12
CA ARG A 127 14.54 5.76 9.56
C ARG A 127 15.51 6.92 9.32
N SER A 128 15.13 7.87 8.47
CA SER A 128 15.96 9.03 8.13
C SER A 128 16.46 9.79 9.36
N GLY A 129 17.68 10.32 9.27
CA GLY A 129 18.27 11.16 10.33
C GLY A 129 17.78 12.60 10.33
N ALA A 130 16.95 13.01 9.36
CA ALA A 130 16.44 14.37 9.21
C ALA A 130 15.27 14.66 10.17
N ASP A 131 15.19 15.88 10.68
CA ASP A 131 14.14 16.33 11.59
C ASP A 131 12.77 16.46 10.89
N CYS A 132 12.77 16.75 9.58
CA CYS A 132 11.57 16.81 8.75
C CYS A 132 11.74 15.96 7.49
N ASN A 133 10.76 15.09 7.22
CA ASN A 133 10.77 14.18 6.07
C ASN A 133 9.46 14.31 5.32
N ILE A 134 9.56 14.63 4.04
CA ILE A 134 8.40 14.93 3.19
C ILE A 134 8.43 13.99 1.99
N ALA A 135 7.31 13.37 1.67
CA ALA A 135 7.10 12.69 0.40
C ALA A 135 5.88 13.27 -0.32
N ILE A 136 6.05 13.66 -1.57
CA ILE A 136 5.00 14.15 -2.46
C ILE A 136 4.93 13.19 -3.65
N ILE A 137 3.80 12.50 -3.80
CA ILE A 137 3.59 11.45 -4.79
C ILE A 137 2.46 11.88 -5.73
N ASP A 138 2.81 12.31 -6.94
CA ASP A 138 1.92 12.62 -8.05
C ASP A 138 1.86 11.44 -9.03
N ALA A 139 1.15 10.39 -8.62
CA ALA A 139 1.05 9.18 -9.41
C ALA A 139 -0.36 8.60 -9.43
N CYS A 140 -0.78 8.10 -10.60
CA CYS A 140 -1.93 7.22 -10.74
C CYS A 140 -1.58 5.84 -10.18
N PHE A 141 -2.55 5.16 -9.56
CA PHE A 141 -2.39 3.79 -9.07
C PHE A 141 -3.37 2.82 -9.74
N SER A 142 -4.00 3.24 -10.84
CA SER A 142 -4.97 2.48 -11.65
C SER A 142 -4.37 1.23 -12.31
N GLY A 143 -3.04 1.13 -12.41
CA GLY A 143 -2.34 0.00 -13.00
C GLY A 143 -2.20 0.07 -14.52
N ASP A 144 -2.35 1.25 -15.14
CA ASP A 144 -2.39 1.41 -16.61
C ASP A 144 -1.09 1.01 -17.34
N ILE A 145 0.05 0.97 -16.64
CA ILE A 145 1.32 0.44 -17.18
C ILE A 145 1.28 -1.09 -17.34
N ILE A 146 0.47 -1.80 -16.55
CA ILE A 146 0.41 -3.25 -16.60
C ILE A 146 -0.73 -3.69 -17.52
N ASN A 147 -0.38 -4.43 -18.56
CA ASN A 147 -1.31 -5.01 -19.53
C ASN A 147 -2.04 -6.24 -18.92
N VAL A 148 -2.80 -6.06 -17.84
CA VAL A 148 -3.61 -7.14 -17.25
C VAL A 148 -5.07 -6.92 -17.58
N GLN A 149 -5.50 -7.44 -18.72
CA GLN A 149 -6.91 -7.59 -19.06
C GLN A 149 -7.66 -8.52 -18.07
N ASP A 150 -6.95 -9.22 -17.18
CA ASP A 150 -7.50 -10.30 -16.33
C ASP A 150 -7.42 -10.07 -14.81
N MET A 151 -6.80 -9.00 -14.32
CA MET A 151 -6.85 -8.68 -12.89
C MET A 151 -8.05 -7.78 -12.65
N LYS A 152 -9.14 -8.39 -12.16
CA LYS A 152 -10.26 -7.67 -11.52
C LYS A 152 -9.65 -6.55 -10.68
N ARG A 153 -10.10 -5.30 -10.88
CA ARG A 153 -9.82 -4.15 -10.01
C ARG A 153 -10.08 -4.57 -8.57
N VAL A 154 -9.06 -5.07 -7.87
CA VAL A 154 -9.15 -5.44 -6.48
C VAL A 154 -9.27 -4.12 -5.73
N TYR A 155 -10.14 -4.06 -4.72
CA TYR A 155 -10.20 -2.89 -3.86
C TYR A 155 -8.86 -2.75 -3.14
N HIS A 156 -7.99 -1.88 -3.65
CA HIS A 156 -6.65 -1.69 -3.09
C HIS A 156 -6.70 -0.68 -1.94
N ILE A 157 -5.99 -0.98 -0.86
CA ILE A 157 -5.75 -0.06 0.26
C ILE A 157 -5.09 1.20 -0.32
N SER A 158 -5.65 2.38 -0.04
CA SER A 158 -5.15 3.63 -0.60
C SER A 158 -3.70 3.90 -0.16
N PRO A 159 -2.89 4.63 -0.97
CA PRO A 159 -1.50 4.98 -0.62
C PRO A 159 -1.37 5.56 0.78
N VAL A 160 -2.36 6.35 1.22
CA VAL A 160 -2.38 6.97 2.55
C VAL A 160 -2.85 6.03 3.65
N GLU A 161 -3.72 5.05 3.38
CA GLU A 161 -3.98 3.99 4.37
C GLU A 161 -2.75 3.09 4.55
N GLN A 162 -2.01 2.81 3.48
CA GLN A 162 -0.69 2.14 3.57
C GLN A 162 0.29 3.00 4.38
N ALA A 163 0.35 4.31 4.10
CA ALA A 163 1.16 5.26 4.86
C ALA A 163 0.77 5.32 6.33
N LYS A 164 -0.52 5.43 6.65
CA LYS A 164 -1.02 5.47 8.02
C LYS A 164 -0.69 4.18 8.74
N LYS A 165 -0.95 3.01 8.13
CA LYS A 165 -0.62 1.72 8.73
C LYS A 165 0.88 1.57 8.97
N ALA A 166 1.71 1.95 8.01
CA ALA A 166 3.16 1.94 8.14
C ALA A 166 3.62 2.91 9.24
N ILE A 167 3.13 4.15 9.25
CA ILE A 167 3.51 5.17 10.23
C ILE A 167 2.96 4.88 11.64
N GLU A 168 1.78 4.27 11.78
CA GLU A 168 1.16 3.91 13.06
C GLU A 168 1.82 2.71 13.72
N THR A 169 2.33 1.76 12.95
CA THR A 169 3.06 0.61 13.50
C THR A 169 4.50 0.94 13.89
N LEU A 170 5.02 2.08 13.45
CA LEU A 170 6.38 2.51 13.71
C LEU A 170 6.44 3.44 14.95
N GLN A 171 6.99 2.94 16.06
CA GLN A 171 7.29 3.75 17.26
C GLN A 171 8.39 4.78 16.91
N GLY A 172 8.00 6.00 16.57
CA GLY A 172 8.91 7.09 16.19
C GLY A 172 9.28 8.02 17.34
N ARG A 173 10.41 8.71 17.20
CA ARG A 173 10.80 9.80 18.10
C ARG A 173 9.77 10.93 18.01
N GLU A 174 9.26 11.39 19.15
CA GLU A 174 8.18 12.40 19.25
C GLU A 174 8.54 13.77 18.64
N ASP A 175 9.82 14.02 18.38
CA ASP A 175 10.40 15.28 17.88
C ASP A 175 10.52 15.36 16.35
N LYS A 176 10.25 14.27 15.63
CA LYS A 176 10.42 14.20 14.16
C LYS A 176 9.12 14.49 13.41
N THR A 177 9.22 15.27 12.34
CA THR A 177 8.10 15.55 11.42
C THR A 177 8.15 14.63 10.19
N ILE A 178 7.06 13.92 9.91
CA ILE A 178 6.87 13.11 8.70
C ILE A 178 5.60 13.57 8.00
N ALA A 179 5.71 13.89 6.72
CA ALA A 179 4.62 14.39 5.91
C ALA A 179 4.52 13.64 4.57
N ILE A 180 3.33 13.17 4.25
CA ILE A 180 3.05 12.45 2.99
C ILE A 180 1.87 13.12 2.32
N PHE A 181 2.07 13.45 1.05
CA PHE A 181 1.16 14.12 0.15
C PHE A 181 0.97 13.21 -1.07
N ALA A 182 -0.21 12.64 -1.26
CA ALA A 182 -0.51 11.80 -2.42
C ALA A 182 -1.62 12.45 -3.26
N ALA A 183 -1.42 12.49 -4.58
CA ALA A 183 -2.28 13.22 -5.50
C ALA A 183 -3.70 12.65 -5.62
N CYS A 184 -3.87 11.34 -5.46
CA CYS A 184 -5.16 10.66 -5.60
C CYS A 184 -5.23 9.37 -4.78
N ARG A 185 -6.44 8.79 -4.69
CA ARG A 185 -6.66 7.46 -4.12
C ARG A 185 -6.24 6.35 -5.09
N SER A 186 -6.17 5.12 -4.58
CA SER A 186 -5.82 3.93 -5.37
C SER A 186 -6.74 3.67 -6.57
N SER A 187 -8.00 4.09 -6.50
CA SER A 187 -9.00 3.92 -7.57
C SER A 187 -9.20 5.15 -8.46
N GLU A 188 -8.34 6.16 -8.33
CA GLU A 188 -8.45 7.45 -9.01
C GLU A 188 -7.21 7.71 -9.88
N GLU A 189 -7.38 8.53 -10.91
CA GLU A 189 -6.30 8.96 -11.80
C GLU A 189 -5.79 10.35 -11.38
N ALA A 190 -4.48 10.48 -11.25
CA ALA A 190 -3.78 11.76 -11.25
C ALA A 190 -3.78 12.32 -12.68
N ARG A 191 -4.42 13.49 -12.87
CA ARG A 191 -4.69 14.01 -14.21
C ARG A 191 -3.63 15.01 -14.65
N GLU A 192 -3.34 15.02 -15.96
CA GLU A 192 -2.52 16.07 -16.59
C GLU A 192 -3.36 16.90 -17.58
N THR A 193 -3.00 18.17 -17.78
CA THR A 193 -3.70 19.06 -18.72
C THR A 193 -2.72 19.83 -19.59
N LYS A 194 -2.98 19.82 -20.91
CA LYS A 194 -2.12 20.51 -21.88
C LYS A 194 -2.16 22.03 -21.69
N GLU A 195 -3.30 22.55 -21.25
CA GLU A 195 -3.54 23.97 -21.02
C GLU A 195 -2.64 24.52 -19.91
N ARG A 196 -2.32 23.70 -18.91
CA ARG A 196 -1.47 24.08 -17.76
C ARG A 196 0.00 23.70 -17.96
N GLY A 197 0.29 22.75 -18.85
CA GLY A 197 1.65 22.25 -19.07
C GLY A 197 2.18 21.37 -17.94
N HIS A 198 1.28 20.91 -17.06
CA HIS A 198 1.58 20.23 -15.81
C HIS A 198 0.48 19.22 -15.44
N GLY A 199 0.82 18.27 -14.56
CA GLY A 199 -0.14 17.54 -13.73
C GLY A 199 -0.99 18.52 -12.91
N ILE A 200 -2.30 18.29 -12.80
CA ILE A 200 -3.21 19.21 -12.07
C ILE A 200 -2.77 19.34 -10.61
N TYR A 201 -2.33 18.25 -9.99
CA TYR A 201 -1.87 18.27 -8.61
C TYR A 201 -0.58 19.04 -8.44
N THR A 202 0.42 18.79 -9.28
CA THR A 202 1.67 19.54 -9.25
C THR A 202 1.48 21.02 -9.57
N ASP A 203 0.65 21.37 -10.54
CA ASP A 203 0.31 22.76 -10.84
C ASP A 203 -0.28 23.50 -9.62
N GLU A 204 -1.21 22.87 -8.91
CA GLU A 204 -1.79 23.44 -7.69
C GLU A 204 -0.76 23.48 -6.53
N ILE A 205 0.18 22.53 -6.44
CA ILE A 205 1.31 22.64 -5.51
C ILE A 205 2.17 23.86 -5.84
N LEU A 206 2.50 24.10 -7.10
CA LEU A 206 3.28 25.26 -7.53
C LEU A 206 2.54 26.56 -7.19
N GLN A 207 1.25 26.66 -7.48
CA GLN A 207 0.45 27.83 -7.11
C GLN A 207 0.38 28.04 -5.59
N GLY A 208 0.16 26.97 -4.82
CA GLY A 208 0.07 27.02 -3.36
C GLY A 208 1.40 27.39 -2.71
N TRP A 209 2.48 26.71 -3.11
CA TRP A 209 3.82 26.85 -2.57
C TRP A 209 4.54 28.06 -3.18
N ARG A 210 4.94 27.97 -4.46
CA ARG A 210 5.76 28.98 -5.16
C ARG A 210 5.09 30.34 -5.21
N ASP A 211 3.83 30.38 -5.62
CA ASP A 211 3.08 31.64 -5.83
C ASP A 211 2.42 32.11 -4.52
N GLY A 212 2.56 31.34 -3.46
CA GLY A 212 2.14 31.67 -2.11
C GLY A 212 0.63 31.62 -1.90
N LEU A 213 -0.17 30.99 -2.78
CA LEU A 213 -1.62 30.90 -2.60
C LEU A 213 -2.03 30.16 -1.32
N ALA A 214 -1.15 29.30 -0.78
CA ALA A 214 -1.34 28.64 0.52
C ALA A 214 -0.78 29.44 1.72
N GLY A 215 -0.39 30.70 1.50
CA GLY A 215 0.18 31.56 2.52
C GLY A 215 -0.87 32.14 3.48
N ASP A 216 -0.49 32.30 4.74
CA ASP A 216 -1.30 32.98 5.75
C ASP A 216 -1.30 34.52 5.58
N GLU A 217 -1.86 35.24 6.56
CA GLU A 217 -1.90 36.72 6.57
C GLU A 217 -0.51 37.35 6.51
N GLN A 218 0.50 36.66 7.06
CA GLN A 218 1.89 37.10 7.07
C GLN A 218 2.63 36.70 5.78
N GLY A 219 1.95 36.01 4.85
CA GLY A 219 2.52 35.52 3.60
C GLY A 219 3.37 34.27 3.78
N VAL A 220 3.27 33.58 4.92
CA VAL A 220 4.04 32.36 5.21
C VAL A 220 3.27 31.15 4.70
N VAL A 221 3.89 30.39 3.81
CA VAL A 221 3.38 29.08 3.39
C VAL A 221 3.95 28.02 4.33
N SER A 222 3.10 27.39 5.11
CA SER A 222 3.47 26.24 5.94
C SER A 222 3.06 24.93 5.28
N LEU A 223 3.67 23.82 5.71
CA LEU A 223 3.29 22.47 5.26
C LEU A 223 1.80 22.17 5.51
N LEU A 224 1.28 22.57 6.68
CA LEU A 224 -0.13 22.41 7.02
C LEU A 224 -1.02 23.35 6.18
N GLY A 225 -0.55 24.58 5.93
CA GLY A 225 -1.21 25.54 5.05
C GLY A 225 -1.34 25.01 3.61
N LEU A 226 -0.29 24.37 3.08
CA LEU A 226 -0.32 23.74 1.77
C LEU A 226 -1.33 22.58 1.72
N ALA A 227 -1.34 21.69 2.72
CA ALA A 227 -2.33 20.61 2.81
C ALA A 227 -3.77 21.16 2.88
N HIS A 228 -3.99 22.21 3.65
CA HIS A 228 -5.28 22.88 3.75
C HIS A 228 -5.71 23.48 2.40
N TYR A 229 -4.82 24.22 1.74
CA TYR A 229 -5.06 24.80 0.42
C TYR A 229 -5.45 23.74 -0.61
N LEU A 230 -4.65 22.66 -0.73
CA LEU A 230 -4.92 21.58 -1.67
C LEU A 230 -6.25 20.88 -1.35
N SER A 231 -6.58 20.66 -0.07
CA SER A 231 -7.87 20.07 0.32
C SER A 231 -9.07 20.91 -0.14
N GLN A 232 -8.95 22.24 -0.12
CA GLN A 232 -10.01 23.15 -0.59
C GLN A 232 -10.10 23.20 -2.11
N ARG A 233 -8.95 23.25 -2.81
CA ARG A 233 -8.89 23.27 -4.28
C ARG A 233 -9.51 22.01 -4.89
N PHE A 234 -9.27 20.86 -4.31
CA PHE A 234 -9.79 19.58 -4.80
C PHE A 234 -11.15 19.18 -4.20
N ALA A 235 -11.79 20.04 -3.39
CA ALA A 235 -13.01 19.69 -2.64
C ALA A 235 -14.20 19.23 -3.52
N ARG A 236 -14.22 19.62 -4.81
CA ARG A 236 -15.24 19.23 -5.79
C ARG A 236 -14.66 18.48 -6.99
N ASP A 237 -13.38 18.16 -6.92
CA ASP A 237 -12.70 17.47 -7.99
C ASP A 237 -12.94 15.96 -7.92
N ARG A 238 -12.67 15.25 -9.02
CA ARG A 238 -12.73 13.78 -9.06
C ARG A 238 -11.46 13.15 -8.51
N GLN A 239 -10.36 13.87 -8.58
CA GLN A 239 -9.10 13.54 -7.95
C GLN A 239 -9.14 14.02 -6.49
N VAL A 240 -8.95 13.12 -5.53
CA VAL A 240 -9.02 13.47 -4.11
C VAL A 240 -7.65 13.27 -3.43
N PRO A 241 -6.84 14.33 -3.33
CA PRO A 241 -5.57 14.29 -2.62
C PRO A 241 -5.70 13.77 -1.20
N GLN A 242 -4.68 13.05 -0.76
CA GLN A 242 -4.60 12.46 0.56
C GLN A 242 -3.36 12.97 1.29
N PHE A 243 -3.50 13.32 2.57
CA PHE A 243 -2.43 13.91 3.36
C PHE A 243 -2.29 13.19 4.71
N THR A 244 -1.05 12.94 5.11
CA THR A 244 -0.69 12.52 6.48
C THR A 244 0.45 13.40 6.95
N ILE A 245 0.26 14.13 8.05
CA ILE A 245 1.32 14.89 8.71
C ILE A 245 1.38 14.43 10.17
N ARG A 246 2.55 14.02 10.61
CA ARG A 246 2.85 13.64 12.00
C ARG A 246 4.07 14.38 12.51
N GLY A 247 4.06 14.73 13.79
CA GLY A 247 5.13 15.50 14.45
C GLY A 247 4.65 16.88 14.89
N ALA A 248 5.49 17.56 15.67
CA ALA A 248 5.15 18.84 16.32
C ALA A 248 5.75 20.07 15.63
N GLY A 249 6.61 19.91 14.62
CA GLY A 249 7.32 21.01 13.97
C GLY A 249 6.44 21.75 12.96
N GLN A 250 6.23 23.05 13.14
CA GLN A 250 5.71 23.91 12.08
C GLN A 250 6.82 24.16 11.07
N ILE A 251 6.65 23.64 9.85
CA ILE A 251 7.64 23.79 8.78
C ILE A 251 7.17 24.86 7.81
N GLU A 252 7.92 25.96 7.75
CA GLU A 252 7.75 27.01 6.75
C GLU A 252 8.40 26.56 5.43
N LEU A 253 7.59 26.46 4.39
CA LEU A 253 8.02 26.08 3.04
C LEU A 253 8.49 27.29 2.22
N GLN A 254 7.88 28.45 2.48
CA GLN A 254 8.19 29.72 1.83
C GLN A 254 7.69 30.89 2.68
N ARG A 255 8.35 32.04 2.55
CA ARG A 255 7.90 33.31 3.11
C ARG A 255 7.80 34.35 2.00
N GLY A 256 6.57 34.78 1.72
CA GLY A 256 6.24 35.87 0.80
C GLY A 256 6.07 37.21 1.51
N GLN A 257 5.52 38.21 0.80
CA GLN A 257 5.10 39.46 1.43
C GLN A 257 3.77 39.27 2.20
N PRO A 258 3.56 40.00 3.30
CA PRO A 258 2.29 39.99 4.02
C PRO A 258 1.13 40.30 3.08
N ARG A 259 0.05 39.54 3.21
CA ARG A 259 -1.15 39.74 2.40
C ARG A 259 -2.13 40.65 3.14
N SER A 260 -2.79 41.54 2.40
CA SER A 260 -3.92 42.30 2.95
C SER A 260 -5.02 41.33 3.40
N SER A 261 -5.72 41.63 4.50
CA SER A 261 -6.77 40.75 5.04
C SER A 261 -7.90 40.45 4.04
N GLU A 262 -8.10 41.31 3.03
CA GLU A 262 -9.06 41.10 1.93
C GLU A 262 -8.58 40.00 0.95
N ALA A 263 -7.29 39.94 0.64
CA ALA A 263 -6.70 38.89 -0.21
C ALA A 263 -6.65 37.52 0.48
N VAL A 264 -6.54 37.49 1.81
CA VAL A 264 -6.61 36.24 2.61
C VAL A 264 -8.06 35.71 2.70
N LYS A 265 -9.04 36.62 2.61
CA LYS A 265 -10.46 36.29 2.53
C LYS A 265 -10.91 35.87 1.12
N GLU A 266 -10.04 35.98 0.12
CA GLU A 266 -10.34 35.49 -1.21
C GLU A 266 -10.58 33.97 -1.10
N LYS A 267 -11.84 33.59 -1.28
CA LYS A 267 -12.27 32.22 -1.05
C LYS A 267 -11.55 31.32 -2.03
N ILE A 268 -10.83 30.31 -1.53
CA ILE A 268 -10.18 29.31 -2.38
C ILE A 268 -11.27 28.65 -3.21
N GLU A 269 -11.32 28.97 -4.50
CA GLU A 269 -12.32 28.42 -5.40
C GLU A 269 -11.98 26.95 -5.69
N PRO A 270 -12.90 25.99 -5.51
CA PRO A 270 -12.65 24.62 -5.91
C PRO A 270 -12.48 24.51 -7.42
N LEU A 271 -11.65 23.56 -7.86
CA LEU A 271 -11.57 23.17 -9.26
C LEU A 271 -12.95 22.78 -9.80
N LYS A 272 -13.21 23.14 -11.05
CA LYS A 272 -14.43 22.68 -11.75
C LYS A 272 -14.34 21.16 -11.92
N PRO A 273 -15.41 20.40 -11.63
CA PRO A 273 -15.41 18.97 -11.88
C PRO A 273 -15.07 18.71 -13.35
N GLY A 274 -14.04 17.91 -13.61
CA GLY A 274 -13.61 17.62 -14.97
C GLY A 274 -14.76 17.09 -15.82
N THR A 275 -14.98 17.70 -16.99
CA THR A 275 -15.86 17.16 -18.05
C THR A 275 -15.36 15.77 -18.42
N LYS A 276 -16.26 14.79 -18.61
CA LYS A 276 -15.90 13.46 -19.12
C LYS A 276 -14.96 13.62 -20.32
N LEU A 277 -13.75 13.07 -20.26
CA LEU A 277 -12.93 12.90 -21.44
C LEU A 277 -13.69 11.97 -22.38
N THR A 278 -14.24 12.54 -23.45
CA THR A 278 -14.71 11.81 -24.62
C THR A 278 -13.49 11.23 -25.33
N ASN A 279 -13.05 10.07 -24.85
CA ASN A 279 -12.56 8.95 -25.63
C ASN A 279 -12.63 7.72 -24.72
N VAL A 280 -13.87 7.24 -24.58
CA VAL A 280 -14.18 5.92 -24.04
C VAL A 280 -13.73 4.92 -25.11
N TYR A 281 -12.61 4.23 -24.89
CA TYR A 281 -12.45 2.90 -25.47
C TYR A 281 -13.51 2.00 -24.80
N GLY A 282 -14.59 1.73 -25.55
CA GLY A 282 -15.64 0.76 -25.21
C GLY A 282 -16.56 1.16 -24.06
N GLU A 283 -17.84 1.42 -24.36
CA GLU A 283 -18.88 1.50 -23.34
C GLU A 283 -18.91 0.19 -22.53
N ILE A 284 -18.43 0.24 -21.29
CA ILE A 284 -18.75 -0.75 -20.28
C ILE A 284 -19.96 -0.19 -19.52
N HIS A 285 -21.11 -0.83 -19.67
CA HIS A 285 -22.25 -0.63 -18.79
C HIS A 285 -21.83 -1.01 -17.37
N LEU A 286 -21.52 -0.02 -16.54
CA LEU A 286 -21.34 -0.22 -15.11
C LEU A 286 -22.72 -0.52 -14.49
N PRO A 287 -22.91 -1.66 -13.80
CA PRO A 287 -24.11 -1.85 -12.99
C PRO A 287 -24.13 -0.79 -11.90
N THR A 288 -25.32 -0.23 -11.64
CA THR A 288 -25.55 0.80 -10.63
C THR A 288 -25.05 0.32 -9.28
N PHE A 289 -23.89 0.81 -8.85
CA PHE A 289 -23.33 0.50 -7.54
C PHE A 289 -24.08 1.29 -6.47
N ILE A 290 -24.88 0.59 -5.67
CA ILE A 290 -25.35 1.11 -4.39
C ILE A 290 -24.16 0.97 -3.43
N PRO A 291 -23.64 2.07 -2.84
CA PRO A 291 -22.56 1.97 -1.88
C PRO A 291 -23.00 1.12 -0.70
N GLN A 292 -22.42 -0.07 -0.54
CA GLN A 292 -22.45 -0.74 0.75
C GLN A 292 -21.57 0.08 1.69
N GLN A 293 -22.21 0.75 2.64
CA GLN A 293 -21.53 1.28 3.83
C GLN A 293 -20.64 0.18 4.40
N ALA A 294 -19.37 0.53 4.71
CA ALA A 294 -18.48 -0.34 5.46
C ALA A 294 -19.25 -0.88 6.66
N ALA A 295 -19.48 -2.19 6.68
CA ALA A 295 -20.26 -2.83 7.71
C ALA A 295 -19.54 -2.61 9.05
N HIS A 296 -20.13 -1.77 9.89
CA HIS A 296 -19.84 -1.81 11.31
C HIS A 296 -20.12 -3.25 11.75
N ILE A 297 -19.10 -4.02 12.13
CA ILE A 297 -19.29 -5.40 12.60
C ILE A 297 -20.24 -5.31 13.78
N SER A 298 -21.50 -5.66 13.54
CA SER A 298 -22.54 -5.49 14.54
C SER A 298 -22.34 -6.53 15.63
N ARG A 299 -22.79 -6.23 16.85
CA ARG A 299 -22.75 -7.17 17.97
C ARG A 299 -23.38 -8.53 17.61
N GLN A 300 -24.32 -8.55 16.67
CA GLN A 300 -24.91 -9.75 16.08
C GLN A 300 -23.92 -10.61 15.28
N GLN A 301 -23.02 -10.02 14.47
CA GLN A 301 -22.04 -10.81 13.70
C GLN A 301 -20.96 -11.43 14.60
N LEU A 302 -20.55 -10.74 15.67
CA LEU A 302 -19.70 -11.31 16.72
C LEU A 302 -20.39 -12.47 17.45
N ILE A 303 -21.69 -12.35 17.74
CA ILE A 303 -22.48 -13.45 18.34
C ILE A 303 -22.59 -14.62 17.35
N ILE A 304 -22.88 -14.37 16.07
CA ILE A 304 -22.96 -15.43 15.04
C ILE A 304 -21.63 -16.18 14.91
N GLY A 305 -20.49 -15.45 14.87
CA GLY A 305 -19.17 -16.07 14.84
C GLY A 305 -18.85 -16.89 16.09
N SER A 306 -19.26 -16.40 17.27
CA SER A 306 -19.07 -17.10 18.54
C SER A 306 -19.94 -18.36 18.65
N VAL A 307 -21.17 -18.29 18.16
CA VAL A 307 -22.10 -19.44 18.08
C VAL A 307 -21.61 -20.46 17.06
N ALA A 308 -21.10 -20.02 15.90
CA ALA A 308 -20.51 -20.91 14.90
C ALA A 308 -19.28 -21.65 15.46
N LEU A 309 -18.43 -20.96 16.24
CA LEU A 309 -17.29 -21.58 16.91
C LEU A 309 -17.73 -22.59 17.97
N LEU A 310 -18.75 -22.28 18.78
CA LEU A 310 -19.31 -23.20 19.76
C LEU A 310 -19.96 -24.42 19.11
N VAL A 311 -20.66 -24.25 17.99
CA VAL A 311 -21.24 -25.35 17.22
C VAL A 311 -20.14 -26.21 16.60
N ALA A 312 -19.07 -25.62 16.08
CA ALA A 312 -17.92 -26.36 15.55
C ALA A 312 -17.22 -27.17 16.65
N LEU A 313 -17.01 -26.59 17.85
CA LEU A 313 -16.45 -27.30 18.99
C LEU A 313 -17.36 -28.43 19.48
N LEU A 314 -18.68 -28.21 19.50
CA LEU A 314 -19.67 -29.24 19.84
C LEU A 314 -19.66 -30.39 18.83
N LEU A 315 -19.63 -30.07 17.53
CA LEU A 315 -19.54 -31.06 16.46
C LEU A 315 -18.23 -31.85 16.53
N CYS A 316 -17.11 -31.20 16.87
CA CYS A 316 -15.85 -31.88 17.16
C CYS A 316 -15.98 -32.82 18.36
N SER A 317 -16.54 -32.37 19.49
CA SER A 317 -16.76 -33.25 20.66
C SER A 317 -17.69 -34.42 20.36
N ILE A 318 -18.74 -34.21 19.55
CA ILE A 318 -19.63 -35.30 19.11
C ILE A 318 -18.90 -36.26 18.18
N ALA A 319 -18.07 -35.75 17.25
CA ALA A 319 -17.23 -36.59 16.40
C ALA A 319 -16.26 -37.43 17.26
N THR A 320 -15.55 -36.82 18.21
CA THR A 320 -14.65 -37.53 19.14
C THR A 320 -15.38 -38.57 19.98
N ALA A 321 -16.62 -38.31 20.39
CA ALA A 321 -17.43 -39.26 21.16
C ALA A 321 -18.06 -40.39 20.32
N THR A 322 -18.21 -40.21 19.00
CA THR A 322 -18.83 -41.19 18.09
C THR A 322 -17.81 -42.04 17.33
N VAL A 323 -16.56 -41.58 17.22
CA VAL A 323 -15.42 -42.30 16.63
C VAL A 323 -15.12 -43.67 17.28
N PRO A 324 -15.30 -43.90 18.59
CA PRO A 324 -15.14 -45.24 19.17
C PRO A 324 -16.24 -46.23 18.74
N VAL A 325 -17.38 -45.75 18.24
CA VAL A 325 -18.57 -46.56 17.88
C VAL A 325 -18.60 -46.90 16.38
N LEU A 326 -17.97 -46.07 15.53
CA LEU A 326 -17.82 -46.30 14.09
C LEU A 326 -16.40 -46.79 13.79
N GLY A 327 -16.12 -48.03 14.21
CA GLY A 327 -14.79 -48.62 14.17
C GLY A 327 -14.13 -48.64 12.78
N GLY A 328 -12.79 -48.55 12.78
CA GLY A 328 -11.80 -49.00 11.77
C GLY A 328 -11.92 -48.48 10.32
N PHE A 329 -13.11 -48.51 9.74
CA PHE A 329 -13.37 -48.30 8.32
C PHE A 329 -13.31 -46.83 7.90
N PHE A 330 -13.82 -45.92 8.74
CA PHE A 330 -13.74 -44.48 8.48
C PHE A 330 -12.35 -43.91 8.76
N PHE A 331 -11.58 -44.53 9.67
CA PHE A 331 -10.24 -44.08 10.01
C PHE A 331 -9.30 -44.12 8.81
N GLY A 332 -9.30 -45.21 8.03
CA GLY A 332 -8.48 -45.31 6.83
C GLY A 332 -8.75 -44.16 5.86
N ALA A 333 -10.01 -43.78 5.69
CA ALA A 333 -10.42 -42.66 4.84
C ALA A 333 -9.99 -41.30 5.40
N PHE A 334 -10.15 -41.04 6.70
CA PHE A 334 -9.75 -39.77 7.31
C PHE A 334 -8.24 -39.60 7.45
N ALA A 335 -7.50 -40.68 7.75
CA ALA A 335 -6.04 -40.67 7.77
C ALA A 335 -5.48 -40.47 6.36
N LEU A 336 -6.05 -41.15 5.36
CA LEU A 336 -5.70 -40.94 3.96
C LEU A 336 -6.02 -39.51 3.51
N TRP A 337 -7.18 -38.98 3.90
CA TRP A 337 -7.56 -37.60 3.60
C TRP A 337 -6.67 -36.57 4.29
N GLY A 338 -6.23 -36.82 5.53
CA GLY A 338 -5.25 -35.99 6.24
C GLY A 338 -3.85 -36.00 5.63
N ILE A 339 -3.57 -36.92 4.71
CA ILE A 339 -2.36 -36.91 3.88
C ILE A 339 -2.63 -36.22 2.53
N ILE A 340 -3.77 -36.52 1.90
CA ILE A 340 -4.12 -36.01 0.56
C ILE A 340 -4.45 -34.51 0.58
N ALA A 341 -5.24 -34.03 1.55
CA ALA A 341 -5.69 -32.64 1.61
C ALA A 341 -4.52 -31.63 1.70
N PRO A 342 -3.52 -31.82 2.56
CA PRO A 342 -2.34 -30.97 2.58
C PRO A 342 -1.54 -31.03 1.28
N ILE A 343 -1.40 -32.20 0.64
CA ILE A 343 -0.69 -32.34 -0.64
C ILE A 343 -1.39 -31.55 -1.75
N LEU A 344 -2.73 -31.60 -1.82
CA LEU A 344 -3.51 -30.80 -2.75
C LEU A 344 -3.34 -29.30 -2.49
N LEU A 345 -3.18 -28.91 -1.22
CA LEU A 345 -2.97 -27.52 -0.81
C LEU A 345 -1.54 -27.03 -1.01
N ILE A 346 -0.52 -27.90 -0.95
CA ILE A 346 0.89 -27.57 -1.26
C ILE A 346 1.05 -27.14 -2.71
N ALA A 347 0.28 -27.73 -3.62
CA ALA A 347 0.28 -27.36 -5.04
C ALA A 347 -0.22 -25.92 -5.28
N VAL A 348 -1.00 -25.35 -4.35
CA VAL A 348 -1.67 -24.05 -4.51
C VAL A 348 -1.18 -22.99 -3.52
N THR A 349 -0.73 -23.39 -2.33
CA THR A 349 -0.35 -22.49 -1.24
C THR A 349 0.97 -22.96 -0.61
N ARG A 350 2.07 -22.21 -0.83
CA ARG A 350 3.40 -22.54 -0.31
C ARG A 350 3.52 -22.55 1.24
N TRP A 351 2.49 -22.10 1.94
CA TRP A 351 2.42 -22.05 3.42
C TRP A 351 1.87 -23.33 4.07
N SER A 352 1.45 -24.33 3.29
CA SER A 352 0.85 -25.58 3.80
C SER A 352 1.88 -26.63 4.25
N ILE A 353 3.18 -26.45 3.93
CA ILE A 353 4.24 -27.41 4.30
C ILE A 353 4.39 -27.53 5.83
N PRO A 354 4.49 -26.43 6.62
CA PRO A 354 4.57 -26.54 8.08
C PRO A 354 3.31 -27.17 8.71
N VAL A 355 2.13 -26.87 8.15
CA VAL A 355 0.85 -27.43 8.63
C VAL A 355 0.80 -28.93 8.40
N PHE A 356 1.23 -29.39 7.22
CA PHE A 356 1.35 -30.80 6.89
C PHE A 356 2.27 -31.57 7.84
N VAL A 357 3.43 -31.00 8.17
CA VAL A 357 4.40 -31.62 9.10
C VAL A 357 3.79 -31.77 10.50
N VAL A 358 3.08 -30.76 10.98
CA VAL A 358 2.39 -30.79 12.28
C VAL A 358 1.27 -31.84 12.27
N GLN A 359 0.49 -31.92 11.19
CA GLN A 359 -0.63 -32.84 11.07
C GLN A 359 -0.17 -34.31 10.99
N LEU A 360 0.94 -34.60 10.31
CA LEU A 360 1.57 -35.92 10.33
C LEU A 360 2.04 -36.34 11.73
N ALA A 361 2.63 -35.40 12.48
CA ALA A 361 3.04 -35.67 13.86
C ALA A 361 1.83 -35.99 14.75
N LEU A 362 0.76 -35.20 14.65
CA LEU A 362 -0.48 -35.42 15.40
C LEU A 362 -1.20 -36.72 15.00
N LEU A 363 -1.17 -37.10 13.73
CA LEU A 363 -1.68 -38.40 13.25
C LEU A 363 -0.93 -39.57 13.90
N GLY A 364 0.40 -39.43 14.09
CA GLY A 364 1.19 -40.41 14.83
C GLY A 364 0.75 -40.55 16.29
N GLY A 365 0.48 -39.43 16.97
CA GLY A 365 -0.05 -39.43 18.34
C GLY A 365 -1.43 -40.10 18.42
N TYR A 366 -2.32 -39.79 17.48
CA TYR A 366 -3.63 -40.43 17.40
C TYR A 366 -3.56 -41.95 17.15
N GLY A 367 -2.68 -42.39 16.25
CA GLY A 367 -2.42 -43.81 15.99
C GLY A 367 -1.85 -44.56 17.21
N PHE A 368 -1.07 -43.88 18.05
CA PHE A 368 -0.57 -44.45 19.30
C PHE A 368 -1.70 -44.72 20.32
N ASP A 369 -2.66 -43.80 20.45
CA ASP A 369 -3.74 -43.90 21.44
C ASP A 369 -4.82 -44.92 21.02
N HIS A 370 -5.22 -44.88 19.75
CA HIS A 370 -6.37 -45.67 19.26
C HIS A 370 -6.00 -46.97 18.53
N PHE A 371 -4.79 -47.07 17.97
CA PHE A 371 -4.36 -48.22 17.14
C PHE A 371 -3.13 -48.97 17.67
N GLN A 372 -2.71 -48.66 18.91
CA GLN A 372 -1.57 -49.30 19.57
C GLN A 372 -0.27 -49.22 18.76
N TRP A 373 -0.04 -48.13 18.01
CA TRP A 373 1.22 -47.89 17.30
C TRP A 373 2.36 -47.68 18.30
N ARG A 374 2.98 -48.77 18.74
CA ARG A 374 4.05 -48.75 19.75
C ARG A 374 5.39 -48.83 19.06
N ILE A 375 6.15 -47.74 19.10
CA ILE A 375 7.53 -47.65 18.64
C ILE A 375 8.38 -47.30 19.88
N PRO A 376 9.13 -48.24 20.48
CA PRO A 376 9.74 -48.08 21.81
C PRO A 376 10.48 -46.76 22.03
N VAL A 377 11.22 -46.30 21.02
CA VAL A 377 12.02 -45.06 21.06
C VAL A 377 11.15 -43.80 20.98
N MET A 378 9.97 -43.88 20.36
CA MET A 378 9.08 -42.74 20.11
C MET A 378 7.84 -42.73 21.03
N ASN A 379 7.60 -43.80 21.79
CA ASN A 379 6.43 -43.94 22.67
C ASN A 379 6.17 -42.72 23.58
N PRO A 380 7.17 -42.08 24.21
CA PRO A 380 6.92 -40.88 25.02
C PRO A 380 6.45 -39.68 24.19
N ALA A 381 7.01 -39.49 23.00
CA ALA A 381 6.65 -38.41 22.10
C ALA A 381 5.26 -38.62 21.47
N LEU A 382 4.95 -39.86 21.08
CA LEU A 382 3.63 -40.21 20.54
C LEU A 382 2.53 -40.10 21.60
N ALA A 383 2.81 -40.49 22.85
CA ALA A 383 1.90 -40.28 23.97
C ALA A 383 1.64 -38.78 24.25
N PHE A 384 2.68 -37.94 24.14
CA PHE A 384 2.51 -36.49 24.24
C PHE A 384 1.64 -35.94 23.10
N LEU A 385 1.90 -36.36 21.86
CA LEU A 385 1.13 -35.92 20.69
C LEU A 385 -0.33 -36.39 20.73
N ALA A 386 -0.61 -37.55 21.32
CA ALA A 386 -1.97 -38.05 21.53
C ALA A 386 -2.85 -37.07 22.32
N SER A 387 -2.26 -36.34 23.28
CA SER A 387 -2.99 -35.34 24.09
C SER A 387 -3.53 -34.15 23.28
N PHE A 388 -3.08 -33.98 22.03
CA PHE A 388 -3.49 -32.93 21.11
C PHE A 388 -4.39 -33.43 19.98
N GLU A 389 -5.01 -34.60 20.13
CA GLU A 389 -5.97 -35.15 19.16
C GLU A 389 -7.01 -34.13 18.65
N PRO A 390 -7.64 -33.27 19.48
CA PRO A 390 -8.63 -32.31 18.98
C PRO A 390 -8.05 -31.33 17.95
N ILE A 391 -6.75 -31.03 18.03
CA ILE A 391 -6.07 -30.11 17.10
C ILE A 391 -5.92 -30.76 15.73
N TYR A 392 -5.66 -32.07 15.67
CA TYR A 392 -5.61 -32.82 14.41
C TYR A 392 -6.92 -32.70 13.63
N TRP A 393 -8.05 -32.93 14.29
CA TRP A 393 -9.37 -32.85 13.67
C TRP A 393 -9.74 -31.43 13.26
N LEU A 394 -9.37 -30.43 14.06
CA LEU A 394 -9.58 -29.02 13.73
C LEU A 394 -8.83 -28.62 12.45
N LEU A 395 -7.55 -28.99 12.35
CA LEU A 395 -6.73 -28.73 11.16
C LEU A 395 -7.33 -29.39 9.92
N LEU A 396 -7.70 -30.67 10.03
CA LEU A 396 -8.30 -31.43 8.93
C LEU A 396 -9.60 -30.80 8.43
N LEU A 397 -10.45 -30.30 9.34
CA LEU A 397 -11.70 -29.62 8.99
C LEU A 397 -11.47 -28.29 8.28
N LEU A 398 -10.51 -27.48 8.77
CA LEU A 398 -10.17 -26.19 8.18
C LEU A 398 -9.62 -26.36 6.76
N GLU A 399 -8.72 -27.32 6.56
CA GLU A 399 -8.17 -27.63 5.23
C GLU A 399 -9.25 -28.14 4.28
N THR A 400 -10.13 -29.02 4.75
CA THR A 400 -11.24 -29.54 3.94
C THR A 400 -12.18 -28.41 3.53
N ALA A 401 -12.53 -27.50 4.45
CA ALA A 401 -13.35 -26.33 4.14
C ALA A 401 -12.68 -25.42 3.09
N MET A 402 -11.36 -25.23 3.18
CA MET A 402 -10.58 -24.44 2.22
C MET A 402 -10.55 -25.09 0.84
N ILE A 403 -10.38 -26.41 0.75
CA ILE A 403 -10.43 -27.17 -0.51
C ILE A 403 -11.82 -27.06 -1.15
N VAL A 404 -12.90 -27.21 -0.37
CA VAL A 404 -14.28 -27.08 -0.87
C VAL A 404 -14.55 -25.65 -1.37
N PHE A 405 -14.13 -24.64 -0.62
CA PHE A 405 -14.25 -23.24 -1.03
C PHE A 405 -13.52 -22.98 -2.35
N MET A 406 -12.30 -23.50 -2.49
CA MET A 406 -11.49 -23.34 -3.69
C MET A 406 -12.08 -24.08 -4.89
N ALA A 407 -12.63 -25.29 -4.69
CA ALA A 407 -13.33 -26.03 -5.73
C ALA A 407 -14.58 -25.29 -6.22
N PHE A 408 -15.35 -24.68 -5.32
CA PHE A 408 -16.51 -23.85 -5.66
C PHE A 408 -16.12 -22.55 -6.39
N TYR A 409 -15.00 -21.94 -5.99
CA TYR A 409 -14.46 -20.77 -6.67
C TYR A 409 -13.99 -21.07 -8.09
N LEU A 410 -13.40 -22.25 -8.32
CA LEU A 410 -12.95 -22.69 -9.63
C LEU A 410 -14.11 -23.12 -10.54
N SER A 411 -15.22 -23.63 -9.98
CA SER A 411 -16.40 -24.03 -10.77
C SER A 411 -17.34 -22.88 -11.14
N THR A 412 -17.16 -21.71 -10.53
CA THR A 412 -17.93 -20.48 -10.78
C THR A 412 -17.19 -19.48 -11.69
N ARG A 413 -16.01 -19.86 -12.17
CA ARG A 413 -15.32 -19.26 -13.32
C ARG A 413 -15.57 -20.12 -14.56
#